data_AF-A0A7Y6X399-F1
#
_entry.id   AF-A0A7Y6X399-F1
#
_cell.length_a   1.000
_cell.length_b   1.000
_cell.length_c   1.000
_cell.angle_alpha   90.00
_cell.angle_beta   90.00
_cell.angle_gamma   90.00
#
_symmetry.space_group_name_H-M   'P 1'
#
loop_
_entity.id
_entity.type
_entity.pdbx_description
1 polymer ?
#
loop_
_entity_poly.entity_id
_entity_poly.type
_entity_poly.pdbx_seq_one_letter_code
_entity_poly.pdbx_strand_id
1 'polypeptide(L)'
;MESLDLWLLEAAMELPTPLHMLVEPNPHVALNMADDPRLSREELCERLSLLAERGLIRVHMLPDGLQALFSPEAISSAMDARQSRTPFGYSLTDAGGAAWEHHARPDWSRFVNAGQEPSADDAQDAWVIEAASLEAAEGEFHFHESLGDVHQPVSASKRGEVLTPWQVTYWKALPHGYRLRYVTVPRPPDPARSRSVPSRLPWYTRVWL
;
A
#
# COMPACT_ATOMS: atom_id res chain seq x y z
N MET A 1 7.33 -15.39 -14.92
CA MET A 1 7.78 -14.66 -13.71
C MET A 1 7.78 -15.65 -12.58
N GLU A 2 8.86 -15.72 -11.80
CA GLU A 2 8.93 -16.67 -10.68
C GLU A 2 8.08 -16.19 -9.50
N SER A 3 7.66 -17.10 -8.60
CA SER A 3 6.82 -16.73 -7.45
C SER A 3 7.48 -15.66 -6.58
N LEU A 4 8.80 -15.68 -6.48
CA LEU A 4 9.56 -14.69 -5.74
C LEU A 4 9.54 -13.28 -6.38
N ASP A 5 9.72 -13.23 -7.70
CA ASP A 5 9.62 -11.97 -8.45
C ASP A 5 8.26 -11.31 -8.17
N LEU A 6 7.19 -12.13 -8.16
CA LEU A 6 5.83 -11.67 -7.89
C LEU A 6 5.64 -11.19 -6.44
N TRP A 7 6.23 -11.87 -5.46
CA TRP A 7 6.19 -11.44 -4.06
C TRP A 7 6.85 -10.06 -3.88
N LEU A 8 7.98 -9.81 -4.56
CA LEU A 8 8.63 -8.50 -4.56
C LEU A 8 7.76 -7.44 -5.26
N LEU A 9 7.06 -7.77 -6.34
CA LEU A 9 6.14 -6.82 -6.96
C LEU A 9 4.95 -6.50 -6.04
N GLU A 10 4.39 -7.51 -5.36
CA GLU A 10 3.27 -7.35 -4.43
C GLU A 10 3.66 -6.49 -3.22
N ALA A 11 4.85 -6.67 -2.66
CA ALA A 11 5.34 -5.88 -1.53
C ALA A 11 5.43 -4.37 -1.81
N ALA A 12 5.61 -3.98 -3.08
CA ALA A 12 5.67 -2.57 -3.50
C ALA A 12 4.38 -2.07 -4.16
N MET A 13 3.31 -2.86 -4.20
CA MET A 13 2.15 -2.54 -5.04
C MET A 13 1.41 -1.28 -4.54
N GLU A 14 1.24 -1.09 -3.23
CA GLU A 14 0.48 0.06 -2.69
C GLU A 14 1.39 1.27 -2.47
N LEU A 15 2.59 1.02 -1.93
CA LEU A 15 3.57 2.02 -1.57
C LEU A 15 4.98 1.57 -1.97
N PRO A 16 5.90 2.49 -2.28
CA PRO A 16 7.31 2.14 -2.42
C PRO A 16 7.82 1.46 -1.16
N THR A 17 8.56 0.36 -1.33
CA THR A 17 9.03 -0.47 -0.22
C THR A 17 10.44 -0.07 0.19
N PRO A 18 10.68 0.33 1.45
CA PRO A 18 12.02 0.57 1.95
C PRO A 18 12.88 -0.71 1.94
N LEU A 19 14.12 -0.61 1.46
CA LEU A 19 14.99 -1.80 1.34
C LEU A 19 15.30 -2.45 2.69
N HIS A 20 15.41 -1.67 3.77
CA HIS A 20 15.67 -2.23 5.11
C HIS A 20 14.56 -3.18 5.60
N MET A 21 13.30 -2.99 5.19
CA MET A 21 12.20 -3.87 5.60
C MET A 21 12.34 -5.29 5.05
N LEU A 22 13.03 -5.45 3.91
CA LEU A 22 13.27 -6.76 3.29
C LEU A 22 14.35 -7.58 4.00
N VAL A 23 15.18 -6.95 4.83
CA VAL A 23 16.27 -7.60 5.58
C VAL A 23 16.01 -7.68 7.09
N GLU A 24 14.82 -7.26 7.53
CA GLU A 24 14.37 -7.49 8.91
C GLU A 24 14.28 -9.00 9.21
N PRO A 25 14.40 -9.44 10.48
CA PRO A 25 14.33 -10.85 10.83
C PRO A 25 13.04 -11.56 10.40
N ASN A 26 11.95 -10.80 10.23
CA ASN A 26 10.64 -11.28 9.76
C ASN A 26 10.08 -10.28 8.73
N PRO A 27 10.56 -10.29 7.47
CA PRO A 27 10.22 -9.27 6.48
C PRO A 27 8.74 -9.28 6.15
N HIS A 28 8.09 -10.44 6.15
CA HIS A 28 6.66 -10.57 5.95
C HIS A 28 5.84 -9.80 7.01
N VAL A 29 6.27 -9.80 8.28
CA VAL A 29 5.60 -9.01 9.34
C VAL A 29 5.83 -7.51 9.11
N ALA A 30 7.07 -7.10 8.81
CA ALA A 30 7.40 -5.70 8.55
C ALA A 30 6.60 -5.12 7.37
N LEU A 31 6.31 -5.96 6.37
CA LEU A 31 5.59 -5.60 5.15
C LEU A 31 4.09 -5.92 5.19
N ASN A 32 3.56 -6.46 6.30
CA ASN A 32 2.19 -6.98 6.41
C ASN A 32 1.80 -8.00 5.32
N MET A 33 2.77 -8.80 4.88
CA MET A 33 2.61 -9.88 3.91
C MET A 33 2.32 -11.21 4.61
N ALA A 34 1.58 -12.09 3.94
CA ALA A 34 1.21 -13.39 4.51
C ALA A 34 2.35 -14.41 4.47
N ASP A 35 3.12 -14.40 3.37
CA ASP A 35 4.17 -15.38 3.10
C ASP A 35 5.56 -14.79 3.33
N ASP A 36 6.49 -15.65 3.77
CA ASP A 36 7.90 -15.33 3.96
C ASP A 36 8.76 -16.27 3.10
N PRO A 37 9.22 -15.82 1.91
CA PRO A 37 10.05 -16.65 1.04
C PRO A 37 11.41 -17.03 1.65
N ARG A 38 11.81 -16.45 2.79
CA ARG A 38 13.11 -16.66 3.46
C ARG A 38 14.29 -16.62 2.49
N LEU A 39 14.61 -15.42 2.03
CA LEU A 39 15.67 -15.18 1.05
C LEU A 39 17.03 -15.03 1.71
N SER A 40 18.07 -15.53 1.04
CA SER A 40 19.41 -15.03 1.33
C SER A 40 19.53 -13.59 0.85
N ARG A 41 20.48 -12.85 1.44
CA ARG A 41 20.73 -11.48 1.05
C ARG A 41 21.20 -11.39 -0.41
N GLU A 42 22.03 -12.34 -0.82
CA GLU A 42 22.56 -12.45 -2.18
C GLU A 42 21.41 -12.63 -3.18
N GLU A 43 20.51 -13.59 -2.93
CA GLU A 43 19.35 -13.85 -3.79
C GLU A 43 18.43 -12.63 -3.89
N LEU A 44 18.15 -11.96 -2.77
CA LEU A 44 17.35 -10.74 -2.77
C LEU A 44 17.97 -9.63 -3.65
N CYS A 45 19.28 -9.40 -3.51
CA CYS A 45 19.98 -8.37 -4.28
C CYS A 45 20.00 -8.70 -5.78
N GLU A 46 20.26 -9.95 -6.14
CA GLU A 46 20.23 -10.43 -7.54
C GLU A 46 18.84 -10.26 -8.16
N ARG A 47 17.77 -10.60 -7.41
CA ARG A 47 16.38 -10.49 -7.88
C ARG A 47 15.95 -9.04 -8.07
N LEU A 48 16.25 -8.17 -7.12
CA LEU A 48 15.96 -6.73 -7.25
C LEU A 48 16.72 -6.13 -8.44
N SER A 49 17.99 -6.51 -8.63
CA SER A 49 18.80 -6.11 -9.79
C SER A 49 18.14 -6.54 -11.10
N LEU A 50 17.76 -7.81 -11.21
CA LEU A 50 17.13 -8.38 -12.40
C LEU A 50 15.78 -7.74 -12.72
N LEU A 51 14.94 -7.48 -11.71
CA LEU A 51 13.66 -6.78 -11.88
C LEU A 51 13.87 -5.32 -12.34
N ALA A 52 14.89 -4.64 -11.81
CA ALA A 52 15.25 -3.29 -12.21
C ALA A 52 15.77 -3.24 -13.65
N GLU A 53 16.64 -4.18 -14.04
CA GLU A 53 17.13 -4.33 -15.42
C GLU A 53 16.01 -4.60 -16.42
N ARG A 54 15.00 -5.39 -16.01
CA ARG A 54 13.78 -5.64 -16.80
C ARG A 54 12.82 -4.44 -16.83
N GLY A 55 13.14 -3.36 -16.12
CA GLY A 55 12.30 -2.17 -16.03
C GLY A 55 10.99 -2.38 -15.29
N LEU A 56 10.88 -3.42 -14.48
CA LEU A 56 9.66 -3.71 -13.68
C LEU A 56 9.65 -2.91 -12.37
N ILE A 57 10.83 -2.67 -11.80
CA ILE A 57 10.97 -1.83 -10.60
C ILE A 57 12.03 -0.75 -10.82
N ARG A 58 12.03 0.24 -9.93
CA ARG A 58 13.11 1.21 -9.77
C ARG A 58 13.62 1.14 -8.34
N VAL A 59 14.87 0.76 -8.13
CA VAL A 59 15.53 0.89 -6.83
C VAL A 59 16.16 2.26 -6.74
N HIS A 60 15.76 3.08 -5.77
CA HIS A 60 16.16 4.49 -5.69
C HIS A 60 16.07 5.05 -4.27
N MET A 61 16.60 6.26 -4.08
CA MET A 61 16.44 7.00 -2.84
C MET A 61 15.00 7.55 -2.75
N LEU A 62 14.29 7.31 -1.65
CA LEU A 62 12.96 7.82 -1.37
C LEU A 62 13.02 9.22 -0.72
N PRO A 63 12.02 10.09 -0.93
CA PRO A 63 10.82 9.86 -1.75
C PRO A 63 11.02 10.03 -3.27
N ASP A 64 11.92 10.92 -3.72
CA ASP A 64 11.96 11.38 -5.13
C ASP A 64 13.35 11.26 -5.79
N GLY A 65 14.22 10.40 -5.28
CA GLY A 65 15.63 10.35 -5.63
C GLY A 65 15.90 10.03 -7.10
N LEU A 66 16.80 10.82 -7.70
CA LEU A 66 17.29 10.64 -9.09
C LEU A 66 18.27 9.47 -9.25
N GLN A 67 18.80 8.94 -8.15
CA GLN A 67 19.79 7.86 -8.17
C GLN A 67 19.08 6.50 -8.26
N ALA A 68 19.12 5.88 -9.43
CA ALA A 68 18.68 4.51 -9.62
C ALA A 68 19.85 3.52 -9.42
N LEU A 69 19.62 2.47 -8.65
CA LEU A 69 20.57 1.38 -8.42
C LEU A 69 20.20 0.19 -9.29
N PHE A 70 21.19 -0.40 -9.96
CA PHE A 70 20.98 -1.47 -10.93
C PHE A 70 21.89 -2.67 -10.73
N SER A 71 22.85 -2.65 -9.78
CA SER A 71 23.73 -3.79 -9.53
C SER A 71 23.47 -4.41 -8.16
N PRO A 72 23.64 -5.74 -7.99
CA PRO A 72 23.43 -6.39 -6.70
C PRO A 72 24.32 -5.80 -5.58
N GLU A 73 25.55 -5.41 -5.89
CA GLU A 73 26.50 -4.83 -4.93
C GLU A 73 26.06 -3.44 -4.46
N ALA A 74 25.55 -2.63 -5.39
CA ALA A 74 25.02 -1.31 -5.07
C ALA A 74 23.75 -1.41 -4.21
N ILE A 75 22.86 -2.35 -4.54
CA ILE A 75 21.64 -2.63 -3.76
C ILE A 75 21.99 -3.14 -2.37
N SER A 76 22.94 -4.08 -2.27
CA SER A 76 23.41 -4.60 -0.99
C SER A 76 24.03 -3.50 -0.13
N SER A 77 24.85 -2.63 -0.72
CA SER A 77 25.43 -1.47 0.00
C SER A 77 24.37 -0.50 0.50
N ALA A 78 23.29 -0.30 -0.27
CA ALA A 78 22.18 0.57 0.10
C ALA A 78 21.34 0.02 1.27
N MET A 79 21.24 -1.31 1.39
CA MET A 79 20.62 -1.96 2.55
C MET A 79 21.47 -1.78 3.82
N ASP A 80 22.80 -1.74 3.70
CA ASP A 80 23.72 -1.57 4.83
C ASP A 80 23.93 -0.12 5.28
N ALA A 81 23.45 0.86 4.52
CA ALA A 81 23.62 2.27 4.82
C ALA A 81 23.00 2.58 6.20
N ARG A 82 23.84 2.52 7.25
CA ARG A 82 23.54 2.63 8.68
C ARG A 82 22.97 3.99 9.06
N GLN A 83 21.77 4.29 8.61
CA GLN A 83 20.92 5.30 9.21
C GLN A 83 19.65 4.60 9.67
N SER A 84 19.07 5.11 10.75
CA SER A 84 17.90 4.57 11.44
C SER A 84 16.67 4.35 10.54
N ARG A 85 16.73 4.79 9.28
CA ARG A 85 15.92 4.41 8.13
C ARG A 85 16.81 4.51 6.89
N THR A 86 17.03 3.43 6.14
CA THR A 86 17.74 3.53 4.86
C THR A 86 16.94 4.47 3.96
N PRO A 87 17.55 5.50 3.33
CA PRO A 87 16.80 6.38 2.45
C PRO A 87 16.46 5.66 1.13
N PHE A 88 16.90 4.41 0.94
CA PHE A 88 16.63 3.64 -0.27
C PHE A 88 15.41 2.73 -0.12
N GLY A 89 14.63 2.68 -1.19
CA GLY A 89 13.54 1.75 -1.39
C GLY A 89 13.45 1.34 -2.86
N TYR A 90 12.43 0.57 -3.18
CA TYR A 90 12.07 0.30 -4.56
C TYR A 90 10.59 0.55 -4.80
N SER A 91 10.26 0.92 -6.03
CA SER A 91 8.90 1.14 -6.48
C SER A 91 8.67 0.40 -7.79
N LEU A 92 7.42 0.03 -8.05
CA LEU A 92 6.96 -0.43 -9.34
C LEU A 92 7.08 0.69 -10.38
N THR A 93 7.40 0.29 -11.60
CA THR A 93 7.12 1.09 -12.79
C THR A 93 5.72 0.75 -13.30
N ASP A 94 5.22 1.47 -14.31
CA ASP A 94 3.98 1.09 -15.01
C ASP A 94 4.05 -0.35 -15.54
N ALA A 95 5.22 -0.79 -16.01
CA ALA A 95 5.43 -2.14 -16.51
C ALA A 95 5.43 -3.19 -15.39
N GLY A 96 6.03 -2.89 -14.23
CA GLY A 96 5.97 -3.76 -13.05
C GLY A 96 4.56 -3.87 -12.48
N GLY A 97 3.86 -2.74 -12.42
CA GLY A 97 2.45 -2.69 -12.05
C GLY A 97 1.60 -3.57 -12.97
N ALA A 98 1.73 -3.41 -14.29
CA ALA A 98 1.01 -4.24 -15.27
C ALA A 98 1.36 -5.74 -15.13
N ALA A 99 2.62 -6.08 -14.86
CA ALA A 99 3.03 -7.45 -14.60
C ALA A 99 2.38 -8.01 -13.33
N TRP A 100 2.35 -7.23 -12.25
CA TRP A 100 1.63 -7.60 -11.04
C TRP A 100 0.13 -7.79 -11.30
N GLU A 101 -0.54 -6.86 -12.00
CA GLU A 101 -1.98 -6.98 -12.33
C GLU A 101 -2.30 -8.25 -13.11
N HIS A 102 -1.44 -8.64 -14.04
CA HIS A 102 -1.62 -9.86 -14.84
C HIS A 102 -1.74 -11.11 -13.96
N HIS A 103 -0.94 -11.17 -12.89
CA HIS A 103 -0.90 -12.31 -11.97
C HIS A 103 -1.90 -12.19 -10.83
N ALA A 104 -1.96 -11.01 -10.19
CA ALA A 104 -2.82 -10.75 -9.03
C ALA A 104 -4.29 -10.58 -9.39
N ARG A 105 -4.62 -10.28 -10.66
CA ARG A 105 -5.99 -10.09 -11.16
C ARG A 105 -6.83 -9.21 -10.21
N PRO A 106 -6.39 -7.97 -9.94
CA PRO A 106 -7.09 -7.09 -9.01
C PRO A 106 -8.48 -6.75 -9.53
N ASP A 107 -9.43 -6.74 -8.61
CA ASP A 107 -10.72 -6.11 -8.78
C ASP A 107 -10.66 -4.69 -8.21
N TRP A 108 -10.27 -3.75 -9.07
CA TRP A 108 -10.16 -2.33 -8.72
C TRP A 108 -11.49 -1.71 -8.28
N SER A 109 -12.64 -2.31 -8.60
CA SER A 109 -13.94 -1.83 -8.09
C SER A 109 -14.08 -2.02 -6.58
N ARG A 110 -13.28 -2.92 -6.00
CA ARG A 110 -13.25 -3.25 -4.57
C ARG A 110 -12.08 -2.61 -3.83
N PHE A 111 -11.19 -1.92 -4.54
CA PHE A 111 -10.10 -1.17 -3.92
C PHE A 111 -10.67 0.04 -3.16
N VAL A 112 -10.26 0.18 -1.90
CA VAL A 112 -10.61 1.31 -1.04
C VAL A 112 -9.35 1.75 -0.31
N ASN A 113 -9.03 3.05 -0.42
CA ASN A 113 -8.01 3.69 0.40
C ASN A 113 -8.72 4.54 1.45
N ALA A 114 -8.56 4.20 2.72
CA ALA A 114 -9.22 4.88 3.82
C ALA A 114 -8.23 5.21 4.94
N GLY A 115 -8.27 6.46 5.41
CA GLY A 115 -7.35 6.92 6.44
C GLY A 115 -7.62 8.34 6.89
N GLN A 116 -6.78 8.82 7.79
CA GLN A 116 -6.77 10.22 8.20
C GLN A 116 -5.99 11.05 7.18
N GLU A 117 -6.54 12.18 6.76
CA GLU A 117 -5.79 13.15 5.98
C GLU A 117 -4.92 13.98 6.93
N PRO A 118 -3.60 14.09 6.69
CA PRO A 118 -2.73 14.93 7.50
C PRO A 118 -3.19 16.39 7.44
N SER A 119 -3.64 16.94 8.57
CA SER A 119 -3.99 18.34 8.70
C SER A 119 -2.74 19.15 9.08
N ALA A 120 -2.51 20.27 8.39
CA ALA A 120 -1.37 21.15 8.69
C ALA A 120 -1.56 21.97 9.98
N ASP A 121 -2.79 22.11 10.48
CA ASP A 121 -3.16 23.17 11.45
C ASP A 121 -3.99 22.66 12.66
N ASP A 122 -3.82 21.42 13.14
CA ASP A 122 -4.64 20.83 14.23
C ASP A 122 -6.17 20.92 13.97
N ALA A 123 -6.58 21.21 12.72
CA ALA A 123 -7.97 21.21 12.33
C ALA A 123 -8.50 19.79 12.46
N GLN A 124 -9.69 19.67 13.07
CA GLN A 124 -10.40 18.43 13.38
C GLN A 124 -10.10 17.32 12.37
N ASP A 125 -9.54 16.20 12.86
CA ASP A 125 -9.09 15.07 12.03
C ASP A 125 -10.13 14.71 10.96
N ALA A 126 -9.82 15.07 9.71
CA ALA A 126 -10.65 14.73 8.58
C ALA A 126 -10.26 13.33 8.12
N TRP A 127 -11.22 12.43 8.13
CA TRP A 127 -11.09 11.11 7.54
C TRP A 127 -11.49 11.15 6.08
N VAL A 128 -10.77 10.39 5.27
CA VAL A 128 -10.95 10.32 3.83
C VAL A 128 -11.08 8.86 3.42
N ILE A 129 -12.03 8.61 2.54
CA ILE A 129 -12.22 7.36 1.82
C ILE A 129 -12.13 7.67 0.33
N GLU A 130 -11.23 7.00 -0.38
CA GLU A 130 -11.18 6.99 -1.84
C GLU A 130 -11.53 5.60 -2.36
N ALA A 131 -12.45 5.54 -3.32
CA ALA A 131 -12.92 4.30 -3.91
C ALA A 131 -13.32 4.49 -5.37
N ALA A 132 -13.57 3.38 -6.08
CA ALA A 132 -13.96 3.41 -7.49
C ALA A 132 -15.33 4.06 -7.74
N SER A 133 -16.18 4.17 -6.73
CA SER A 133 -17.53 4.74 -6.83
C SER A 133 -18.01 5.34 -5.51
N LEU A 134 -19.05 6.18 -5.58
CA LEU A 134 -19.76 6.67 -4.40
C LEU A 134 -20.34 5.50 -3.57
N GLU A 135 -20.87 4.48 -4.21
CA GLU A 135 -21.43 3.31 -3.52
C GLU A 135 -20.37 2.57 -2.70
N ALA A 136 -19.18 2.35 -3.27
CA ALA A 136 -18.07 1.74 -2.56
C ALA A 136 -17.59 2.63 -1.38
N ALA A 137 -17.52 3.94 -1.57
CA ALA A 137 -17.13 4.88 -0.53
C ALA A 137 -18.15 4.95 0.63
N GLU A 138 -19.46 4.94 0.33
CA GLU A 138 -20.52 4.87 1.33
C GLU A 138 -20.54 3.51 2.05
N GLY A 139 -20.28 2.42 1.33
CA GLY A 139 -20.11 1.10 1.92
C GLY A 139 -18.96 1.06 2.94
N GLU A 140 -17.83 1.70 2.63
CA GLU A 140 -16.72 1.86 3.57
C GLU A 140 -17.11 2.74 4.78
N PHE A 141 -17.82 3.84 4.54
CA PHE A 141 -18.27 4.71 5.61
C PHE A 141 -19.17 3.96 6.60
N HIS A 142 -20.14 3.19 6.10
CA HIS A 142 -21.00 2.35 6.93
C HIS A 142 -20.23 1.24 7.65
N PHE A 143 -19.19 0.70 7.01
CA PHE A 143 -18.27 -0.21 7.67
C PHE A 143 -17.61 0.47 8.88
N HIS A 144 -17.08 1.69 8.74
CA HIS A 144 -16.52 2.45 9.85
C HIS A 144 -17.55 2.78 10.96
N GLU A 145 -18.80 3.09 10.61
CA GLU A 145 -19.87 3.27 11.61
C GLU A 145 -20.10 1.99 12.45
N SER A 146 -19.94 0.83 11.83
CA SER A 146 -20.12 -0.47 12.47
C SER A 146 -18.94 -0.90 13.36
N LEU A 147 -17.75 -0.31 13.17
CA LEU A 147 -16.58 -0.61 14.00
C LEU A 147 -16.86 -0.28 15.47
N GLY A 148 -16.12 -0.90 16.39
CA GLY A 148 -16.16 -0.62 17.82
C GLY A 148 -15.00 0.27 18.29
N ASP A 149 -14.44 1.07 17.40
CA ASP A 149 -13.29 1.93 17.68
C ASP A 149 -13.66 3.17 18.52
N VAL A 150 -12.65 3.98 18.84
CA VAL A 150 -12.82 5.21 19.63
C VAL A 150 -13.31 6.42 18.80
N HIS A 151 -13.51 6.26 17.48
CA HIS A 151 -13.80 7.34 16.55
C HIS A 151 -15.10 7.08 15.80
N GLN A 152 -16.20 7.67 16.25
CA GLN A 152 -17.50 7.55 15.59
C GLN A 152 -17.59 8.47 14.36
N PRO A 153 -17.79 7.94 13.13
CA PRO A 153 -18.08 8.78 11.97
C PRO A 153 -19.35 9.62 12.14
N VAL A 154 -19.31 10.88 11.68
CA VAL A 154 -20.46 11.80 11.69
C VAL A 154 -21.09 11.88 10.30
N SER A 155 -22.20 11.16 10.08
CA SER A 155 -22.86 11.08 8.77
C SER A 155 -23.22 12.45 8.16
N ALA A 156 -23.69 13.40 8.97
CA ALA A 156 -24.02 14.75 8.50
C ALA A 156 -22.81 15.58 8.03
N SER A 157 -21.58 15.15 8.35
CA SER A 157 -20.35 15.83 7.93
C SER A 157 -19.83 15.40 6.56
N LYS A 158 -20.43 14.37 5.95
CA LYS A 158 -20.00 13.81 4.68
C LYS A 158 -19.93 14.88 3.58
N ARG A 159 -18.77 14.97 2.93
CA ARG A 159 -18.53 15.79 1.73
C ARG A 159 -17.88 14.90 0.69
N GLY A 160 -18.47 14.82 -0.49
CA GLY A 160 -17.97 13.96 -1.55
C GLY A 160 -17.60 14.73 -2.81
N GLU A 161 -16.60 14.23 -3.53
CA GLU A 161 -16.15 14.75 -4.81
C GLU A 161 -15.77 13.62 -5.77
N VAL A 162 -15.91 13.87 -7.06
CA VAL A 162 -15.46 12.96 -8.12
C VAL A 162 -13.99 13.23 -8.41
N LEU A 163 -13.19 12.16 -8.48
CA LEU A 163 -11.77 12.23 -8.84
C LEU A 163 -11.60 11.85 -10.33
N THR A 164 -10.95 12.73 -11.09
CA THR A 164 -10.69 12.54 -12.53
C THR A 164 -9.37 13.20 -12.94
N PRO A 165 -8.29 12.43 -13.19
CA PRO A 165 -8.18 10.98 -12.95
C PRO A 165 -8.14 10.65 -11.45
N TRP A 166 -8.42 9.40 -11.09
CA TRP A 166 -8.21 8.89 -9.73
C TRP A 166 -6.87 8.17 -9.65
N GLN A 167 -5.96 8.68 -8.83
CA GLN A 167 -4.67 8.04 -8.55
C GLN A 167 -4.87 7.00 -7.45
N VAL A 168 -4.90 5.72 -7.81
CA VAL A 168 -5.22 4.61 -6.91
C VAL A 168 -4.01 4.21 -6.07
N THR A 169 -2.87 4.07 -6.73
CA THR A 169 -1.55 3.85 -6.13
C THR A 169 -0.57 4.82 -6.79
N TYR A 170 0.69 4.91 -6.35
CA TYR A 170 1.66 5.82 -6.97
C TYR A 170 1.95 5.52 -8.46
N TRP A 171 1.65 4.32 -8.95
CA TRP A 171 1.87 3.90 -10.35
C TRP A 171 0.57 3.65 -11.14
N LYS A 172 -0.59 3.55 -10.48
CA LYS A 172 -1.88 3.26 -11.13
C LYS A 172 -2.83 4.45 -11.07
N ALA A 173 -3.28 4.91 -12.23
CA ALA A 173 -4.40 5.82 -12.37
C ALA A 173 -5.60 5.12 -13.03
N LEU A 174 -6.81 5.40 -12.53
CA LEU A 174 -8.07 5.03 -13.16
C LEU A 174 -8.77 6.29 -13.68
N PRO A 175 -9.63 6.18 -14.71
CA PRO A 175 -10.29 7.35 -15.29
C PRO A 175 -11.16 8.12 -14.28
N HIS A 176 -11.78 7.39 -13.34
CA HIS A 176 -12.73 7.93 -12.38
C HIS A 176 -12.53 7.27 -11.01
N GLY A 177 -12.83 8.03 -9.97
CA GLY A 177 -12.99 7.56 -8.60
C GLY A 177 -13.87 8.54 -7.82
N TYR A 178 -14.08 8.25 -6.54
CA TYR A 178 -14.85 9.08 -5.63
C TYR A 178 -14.09 9.24 -4.33
N ARG A 179 -14.00 10.48 -3.85
CA ARG A 179 -13.47 10.79 -2.53
C ARG A 179 -14.61 11.20 -1.61
N LEU A 180 -14.71 10.57 -0.46
CA LEU A 180 -15.63 10.92 0.62
C LEU A 180 -14.82 11.39 1.84
N ARG A 181 -15.05 12.62 2.27
CA ARG A 181 -14.47 13.22 3.47
C ARG A 181 -15.52 13.30 4.57
N TYR A 182 -15.13 13.03 5.81
CA TYR A 182 -15.99 13.16 6.98
C TYR A 182 -15.16 13.41 8.24
N VAL A 183 -15.81 13.89 9.31
CA VAL A 183 -15.18 14.00 10.64
C VAL A 183 -15.67 12.89 11.55
N THR A 184 -14.87 12.59 12.57
CA THR A 184 -15.25 11.69 13.65
C THR A 184 -15.43 12.43 14.97
N VAL A 185 -16.21 11.85 15.88
CA VAL A 185 -16.29 12.27 17.28
C VAL A 185 -15.82 11.15 18.21
N PRO A 186 -15.19 11.45 19.35
CA PRO A 186 -14.79 10.43 20.30
C PRO A 186 -15.99 9.61 20.81
N ARG A 187 -15.81 8.31 20.95
CA ARG A 187 -16.74 7.40 21.65
C ARG A 187 -15.98 6.37 22.50
N PRO A 188 -16.60 5.81 23.55
CA PRO A 188 -16.02 4.66 24.25
C PRO A 188 -15.82 3.48 23.29
N PRO A 189 -14.68 2.78 23.37
CA PRO A 189 -14.47 1.60 22.54
C PRO A 189 -15.45 0.49 22.93
N ASP A 190 -15.90 -0.27 21.93
CA ASP A 190 -16.77 -1.45 22.09
C ASP A 190 -16.01 -2.70 21.60
N PRO A 191 -15.32 -3.42 22.51
CA PRO A 191 -14.53 -4.58 22.14
C PRO A 191 -15.37 -5.72 21.55
N ALA A 192 -16.67 -5.80 21.86
CA ALA A 192 -17.53 -6.84 21.31
C ALA A 192 -17.83 -6.57 19.83
N ARG A 193 -18.08 -5.31 19.46
CA ARG A 193 -18.17 -4.92 18.03
C ARG A 193 -16.86 -5.15 17.31
N SER A 194 -15.73 -4.72 17.87
CA SER A 194 -14.42 -4.90 17.23
C SER A 194 -14.07 -6.36 16.95
N ARG A 195 -14.55 -7.32 17.76
CA ARG A 195 -14.35 -8.77 17.54
C ARG A 195 -15.33 -9.39 16.55
N SER A 196 -16.44 -8.73 16.25
CA SER A 196 -17.49 -9.23 15.34
C SER A 196 -17.39 -8.64 13.93
N VAL A 197 -16.40 -7.80 13.68
CA VAL A 197 -16.13 -7.23 12.35
C VAL A 197 -15.79 -8.37 11.38
N PRO A 198 -16.57 -8.55 10.29
CA PRO A 198 -16.33 -9.60 9.33
C PRO A 198 -15.00 -9.38 8.61
N SER A 199 -14.30 -10.48 8.29
CA SER A 199 -13.12 -10.39 7.44
C SER A 199 -13.53 -9.92 6.05
N ARG A 200 -12.74 -9.00 5.49
CA ARG A 200 -12.93 -8.54 4.13
C ARG A 200 -12.17 -9.46 3.20
N LEU A 201 -12.83 -9.89 2.14
CA LEU A 201 -12.14 -10.56 1.05
C LEU A 201 -11.11 -9.58 0.45
N PRO A 202 -9.91 -10.04 0.09
CA PRO A 202 -8.95 -9.18 -0.59
C PRO A 202 -9.51 -8.69 -1.93
N TRP A 203 -9.07 -7.51 -2.36
CA TRP A 203 -9.43 -6.90 -3.64
C TRP A 203 -8.58 -7.43 -4.81
N TYR A 204 -7.64 -8.33 -4.54
CA TYR A 204 -6.83 -9.05 -5.53
C TYR A 204 -6.62 -10.51 -5.10
N THR A 205 -6.17 -11.34 -6.05
CA THR A 205 -5.73 -12.70 -5.80
C THR A 205 -4.28 -12.67 -5.33
N ARG A 206 -4.04 -13.04 -4.08
CA ARG A 206 -2.67 -13.13 -3.55
C ARG A 206 -1.84 -14.13 -4.33
N VAL A 207 -0.58 -13.79 -4.55
CA VAL A 207 0.39 -14.74 -5.07
C VAL A 207 0.87 -15.60 -3.92
N TRP A 208 0.49 -16.88 -3.92
CA TRP A 208 0.97 -17.84 -2.93
C TRP A 208 2.36 -18.35 -3.31
N LEU A 209 3.25 -18.38 -2.32
CA LEU A 209 4.55 -19.06 -2.41
C LEU A 209 4.43 -20.54 -2.05
#